data_AF-A0A0M6XTB0-F1
#
_entry.id   AF-A0A0M6XTB0-F1
#
_cell.length_a   1.000
_cell.length_b   1.000
_cell.length_c   1.000
_cell.angle_alpha   90.00
_cell.angle_beta   90.00
_cell.angle_gamma   90.00
#
_symmetry.space_group_name_H-M   'P 1'
#
loop_
_entity.id
_entity.type
_entity.pdbx_description
1 polymer ?
#
loop_
_entity_poly.entity_id
_entity_poly.type
_entity_poly.pdbx_seq_one_letter_code
_entity_poly.pdbx_strand_id
1 'polypeptide(L)' 'MGPNYLTGSWVAWISIVLIVGGLLFTFIVPVAGLAIGLVPVGYFAALIGAAFLFGGWVRWRAAHRPPNR' A
#
# COMPACT_ATOMS: atom_id res chain seq x y z
N MET A 1 -12.58 5.66 20.02
CA MET A 1 -12.11 4.72 18.98
C MET A 1 -10.66 4.36 19.35
N GLY A 2 -10.36 3.09 19.63
CA GLY A 2 -8.99 2.70 19.99
C GLY A 2 -8.01 2.94 18.84
N PRO A 3 -6.70 3.08 19.09
CA PRO A 3 -5.71 3.33 18.05
C PRO A 3 -5.74 2.19 17.01
N ASN A 4 -6.21 2.49 15.80
CA ASN A 4 -6.17 1.58 14.66
C ASN A 4 -4.78 1.63 14.01
N TYR A 5 -4.33 0.53 13.40
CA TYR A 5 -3.06 0.43 12.66
C TYR A 5 -2.86 1.60 11.68
N LEU A 6 -3.93 2.00 10.98
CA LEU A 6 -3.96 3.12 10.05
C LEU A 6 -3.70 4.48 10.70
N THR A 7 -4.12 4.67 11.96
CA THR A 7 -3.94 5.92 12.71
C THR A 7 -2.60 6.03 13.43
N GLY A 8 -1.89 4.92 13.66
CA GLY A 8 -0.66 4.90 14.44
C GLY A 8 0.62 4.50 13.69
N SER A 9 0.52 4.03 12.44
CA SER A 9 1.67 3.50 11.70
C SER A 9 1.99 4.30 10.45
N TRP A 10 3.14 4.97 10.45
CA TRP A 10 3.72 5.63 9.28
C TRP A 10 3.89 4.67 8.08
N VAL A 11 4.20 3.40 8.36
CA VAL A 11 4.34 2.36 7.32
C VAL A 11 3.02 2.11 6.60
N ALA A 12 1.88 2.19 7.30
CA ALA A 12 0.57 2.04 6.69
C ALA A 12 0.30 3.17 5.68
N TRP A 13 0.64 4.40 6.05
CA TRP A 13 0.49 5.57 5.17
C TRP A 13 1.42 5.52 3.96
N ILE A 14 2.69 5.15 4.15
CA ILE A 14 3.64 4.97 3.03
C ILE A 14 3.12 3.91 2.06
N SER A 15 2.58 2.80 2.59
CA SER A 15 2.01 1.73 1.77
C SER A 15 0.77 2.21 0.99
N ILE A 16 -0.09 3.02 1.60
CA ILE A 16 -1.24 3.64 0.92
C ILE A 16 -0.79 4.59 -0.18
N VAL A 17 0.21 5.45 0.08
CA VAL A 17 0.76 6.35 -0.92
C VAL A 17 1.35 5.58 -2.09
N LEU A 18 2.04 4.46 -1.85
CA LEU A 18 2.55 3.57 -2.89
C LEU A 18 1.43 2.95 -3.73
N ILE A 19 0.34 2.49 -3.10
CA ILE A 19 -0.82 1.93 -3.79
C ILE A 19 -1.49 2.98 -4.67
N VAL A 20 -1.86 4.12 -4.07
CA VAL A 20 -2.58 5.20 -4.76
C VAL A 20 -1.69 5.81 -5.83
N GLY A 21 -0.43 6.10 -5.51
CA GLY A 21 0.54 6.67 -6.44
C GLY A 21 0.85 5.74 -7.60
N GLY A 22 1.06 4.44 -7.35
CA GLY A 22 1.30 3.44 -8.40
C GLY A 22 0.10 3.27 -9.34
N LEU A 23 -1.12 3.25 -8.80
CA LEU A 23 -2.35 3.22 -9.60
C LEU A 23 -2.51 4.51 -10.42
N LEU A 24 -2.37 5.69 -9.81
CA LEU A 24 -2.46 6.96 -10.53
C LEU A 24 -1.42 7.06 -11.64
N PHE A 25 -0.18 6.64 -11.37
CA PHE A 25 0.88 6.62 -12.37
C PHE A 25 0.51 5.74 -13.58
N THR A 26 -0.10 4.58 -13.33
CA THR A 26 -0.59 3.67 -14.38
C THR A 26 -1.59 4.35 -15.33
N PHE A 27 -2.46 5.23 -14.82
CA PHE A 27 -3.41 6.01 -15.62
C PHE A 27 -2.82 7.26 -16.26
N ILE A 28 -1.88 7.94 -15.58
CA ILE A 28 -1.28 9.19 -16.07
C ILE A 28 -0.32 8.92 -17.24
N VAL A 29 0.46 7.83 -17.19
CA VAL A 29 1.44 7.47 -18.22
C VAL A 29 0.85 7.48 -19.65
N PRO A 30 -0.27 6.79 -19.94
CA PRO A 30 -0.85 6.81 -21.29
C PRO A 30 -1.44 8.17 -21.67
N VAL A 31 -2.01 8.91 -20.71
CA VAL A 31 -2.61 10.23 -20.96
C VAL A 31 -1.54 11.29 -21.25
N ALA A 32 -0.40 11.21 -20.57
CA ALA A 32 0.73 12.11 -20.75
C ALA A 32 1.61 11.77 -21.97
N GLY A 33 1.26 10.72 -22.74
CA GLY A 33 2.06 10.27 -23.88
C GLY A 33 3.44 9.72 -23.49
N LEU A 34 3.61 9.27 -22.24
CA LEU A 34 4.84 8.69 -21.75
C LEU A 34 5.02 7.27 -22.28
N ALA A 35 6.25 6.75 -22.21
CA ALA A 35 6.56 5.40 -22.68
C ALA A 35 5.64 4.35 -22.03
N ILE A 36 4.93 3.57 -22.86
CA ILE A 36 3.91 2.62 -22.39
C ILE A 36 4.47 1.53 -21.46
N GLY A 37 5.79 1.27 -21.56
CA GLY A 37 6.52 0.38 -20.65
C GLY A 37 6.60 0.86 -19.19
N LEU A 38 6.15 2.08 -18.89
CA LEU A 38 6.03 2.61 -17.53
C LEU A 38 4.72 2.20 -16.85
N VAL A 39 3.70 1.78 -17.60
CA VAL A 39 2.41 1.31 -17.06
C VAL A 39 2.59 0.12 -16.10
N PRO A 40 3.36 -0.94 -16.45
CA PRO A 40 3.65 -2.04 -15.53
C PRO A 40 4.39 -1.60 -14.25
N VAL A 41 5.23 -0.55 -14.33
CA VAL A 41 6.00 -0.06 -13.18
C VAL A 41 5.07 0.49 -12.10
N GLY A 42 4.06 1.27 -12.49
CA GLY A 42 3.03 1.76 -11.57
C GLY A 42 2.24 0.62 -10.93
N TYR A 43 1.91 -0.40 -11.72
CA TYR A 43 1.24 -1.60 -11.22
C TYR A 43 2.07 -2.37 -10.19
N PHE A 44 3.36 -2.60 -10.45
CA PHE A 44 4.26 -3.27 -9.49
C PHE A 44 4.46 -2.44 -8.22
N ALA A 45 4.57 -1.12 -8.33
CA ALA A 45 4.65 -0.23 -7.17
C ALA A 45 3.39 -0.36 -6.29
N ALA A 46 2.20 -0.42 -6.90
CA ALA A 46 0.96 -0.60 -6.17
C ALA A 46 0.87 -1.98 -5.50
N LEU A 47 1.30 -3.05 -6.17
CA LEU A 47 1.37 -4.40 -5.59
C LEU A 47 2.32 -4.47 -4.39
N ILE A 48 3.49 -3.84 -4.49
CA ILE A 48 4.46 -3.77 -3.39
C ILE A 48 3.85 -3.03 -2.20
N GLY A 49 3.21 -1.87 -2.43
CA GLY A 49 2.48 -1.14 -1.40
C GLY A 49 1.39 -2.00 -0.73
N ALA A 50 0.62 -2.75 -1.51
CA ALA A 50 -0.41 -3.65 -0.99
C ALA A 50 0.18 -4.77 -0.12
N ALA A 51 1.28 -5.37 -0.53
CA ALA A 51 1.97 -6.40 0.23
C ALA A 51 2.49 -5.88 1.58
N PHE A 52 3.09 -4.68 1.60
CA PHE A 52 3.57 -4.04 2.83
C PHE A 52 2.41 -3.66 3.77
N LEU A 53 1.32 -3.12 3.24
CA LEU A 53 0.14 -2.78 4.03
C LEU A 53 -0.46 -4.03 4.67
N PHE A 54 -0.59 -5.10 3.88
CA PHE A 54 -1.12 -6.38 4.35
C PHE A 54 -0.20 -7.01 5.41
N GLY A 55 1.09 -7.10 5.13
CA GLY A 55 2.07 -7.64 6.08
C GLY A 55 2.14 -6.84 7.39
N GLY A 56 2.12 -5.50 7.29
CA GLY A 56 2.08 -4.61 8.45
C GLY A 56 0.81 -4.78 9.28
N TRP A 57 -0.34 -4.94 8.63
CA TRP A 57 -1.61 -5.23 9.30
C TRP A 57 -1.61 -6.61 9.97
N VAL A 58 -1.11 -7.65 9.29
CA VAL A 58 -0.99 -9.01 9.86
C VAL A 58 -0.10 -8.97 11.11
N ARG A 59 1.06 -8.29 11.05
CA ARG A 59 1.96 -8.13 12.18
C ARG A 59 1.29 -7.39 13.34
N TRP A 60 0.59 -6.30 13.05
CA TRP A 60 -0.16 -5.55 14.07
C TRP A 60 -1.25 -6.41 14.72
N ARG A 61 -2.01 -7.16 13.92
CA ARG A 61 -3.06 -8.08 14.39
C ARG A 61 -2.49 -9.21 15.24
N ALA A 62 -1.32 -9.76 14.88
CA ALA A 62 -0.65 -10.78 15.68
C ALA A 62 -0.22 -10.24 17.05
N ALA A 63 0.30 -9.00 17.10
CA ALA A 63 0.74 -8.37 18.35
C ALA A 63 -0.42 -7.92 19.27
N HIS A 64 -1.59 -7.64 18.71
CA HIS A 64 -2.77 -7.17 19.46
C HIS A 64 -3.87 -8.23 19.59
N ARG A 65 -3.62 -9.46 19.12
CA ARG A 65 -4.50 -10.60 19.41
C ARG A 65 -4.25 -11.04 20.84
N PRO A 66 -5.28 -11.14 21.70
CA PRO A 66 -5.10 -11.71 23.02
C PRO A 66 -4.61 -13.15 22.85
N PRO A 67 -3.63 -13.60 23.66
CA PRO A 67 -3.33 -15.01 23.73
C PRO A 67 -4.62 -15.70 24.18
N ASN A 68 -4.99 -16.79 23.51
CA ASN A 68 -6.04 -17.75 23.91
C ASN A 68 -7.47 -17.41 23.40
N ARG A 69 -7.80 -17.89 22.19
CA ARG A 69 -9.05 -18.59 21.89
C ARG A 69 -8.77 -19.70 20.88
#